data_AF-X1ILL9-F1
#
_entry.id   AF-X1ILL9-F1
#
_cell.length_a   1.000
_cell.length_b   1.000
_cell.length_c   1.000
_cell.angle_alpha   90.00
_cell.angle_beta   90.00
_cell.angle_gamma   90.00
#
_symmetry.space_group_name_H-M   'P 1'
#
loop_
_entity.id
_entity.type
_entity.pdbx_description
1 polymer ?
#
loop_
_entity_poly.entity_id
_entity_poly.type
_entity_poly.pdbx_seq_one_letter_code
_entity_poly.pdbx_strand_id
1 'polypeptide(L)'
;FRALPFAAILKEIETTVKKIKGGAGGGGGASDNSNGEGGGGAGGGGGLLVLIYNSLTTGTETVNGGTGGAGFGGGDAGANGSNGAVIKIANI
;
A
#
# COMPACT_ATOMS: atom_id res chain seq x y z
N PHE A 1 -16.22 2.07 38.69
CA PHE A 1 -15.97 2.01 37.23
C PHE A 1 -16.03 3.42 36.67
N ARG A 2 -14.92 3.98 36.16
CA ARG A 2 -14.96 5.25 35.41
C ARG A 2 -15.44 4.94 34.01
N ALA A 3 -16.64 5.39 33.66
CA ALA A 3 -17.13 5.31 32.28
C ALA A 3 -16.20 6.16 31.40
N LEU A 4 -15.72 5.58 30.30
CA LEU A 4 -15.05 6.36 29.27
C LEU A 4 -16.08 7.32 28.66
N PRO A 5 -15.76 8.61 28.49
CA PRO A 5 -16.68 9.53 27.85
C PRO A 5 -16.94 9.06 26.42
N PHE A 6 -18.19 9.14 25.97
CA PHE A 6 -18.59 8.72 24.62
C PHE A 6 -17.72 9.32 23.52
N ALA A 7 -17.24 10.56 23.70
CA ALA A 7 -16.30 11.21 22.79
C ALA A 7 -14.93 10.50 22.67
N ALA A 8 -14.43 9.89 23.75
CA ALA A 8 -13.19 9.11 23.70
C ALA A 8 -13.39 7.80 22.92
N ILE A 9 -14.54 7.13 23.13
CA ILE A 9 -14.92 5.93 22.39
C ILE A 9 -15.05 6.25 20.89
N LEU A 10 -15.71 7.36 20.55
CA LEU A 10 -15.89 7.79 19.17
C LEU A 10 -14.54 8.08 18.48
N LYS A 11 -13.65 8.79 19.18
CA LYS A 11 -12.30 9.09 18.69
C LYS A 11 -11.49 7.81 18.48
N GLU A 12 -11.59 6.85 19.38
CA GLU A 12 -10.88 5.57 19.26
C GLU A 12 -11.39 4.74 18.06
N ILE A 13 -12.70 4.71 17.82
CA ILE A 13 -13.31 4.10 16.64
C ILE A 13 -12.82 4.76 15.35
N GLU A 14 -12.89 6.09 15.24
CA GLU A 14 -12.43 6.83 14.06
C GLU A 14 -10.94 6.60 13.76
N THR A 15 -10.12 6.55 14.81
CA THR A 15 -8.67 6.34 14.67
C THR A 15 -8.35 4.89 14.27
N THR A 16 -9.17 3.92 14.70
CA THR A 16 -8.97 2.49 14.39
C THR A 16 -9.40 2.17 12.96
N VAL A 17 -10.50 2.75 12.48
CA VAL A 17 -10.95 2.61 11.08
C VAL A 17 -9.93 3.22 10.10
N LYS A 18 -9.29 4.34 10.47
CA LYS A 18 -8.20 4.96 9.67
C LYS A 18 -6.90 4.15 9.59
N LYS A 19 -6.73 3.10 10.41
CA LYS A 19 -5.47 2.33 10.49
C LYS A 19 -5.38 1.12 9.57
N ILE A 20 -6.46 0.73 8.89
CA ILE A 20 -6.37 -0.32 7.86
C ILE A 20 -5.81 0.32 6.59
N LYS A 21 -4.49 0.55 6.59
CA LYS A 21 -3.75 0.86 5.37
C LYS A 21 -3.38 -0.45 4.68
N GLY A 22 -3.43 -0.47 3.36
CA GLY A 22 -2.90 -1.60 2.61
C GLY A 22 -1.40 -1.80 2.85
N GLY A 23 -0.92 -3.00 2.58
CA GLY A 23 0.51 -3.32 2.58
C GLY A 23 1.22 -2.64 1.41
N ALA A 24 2.40 -2.10 1.68
CA ALA A 24 3.28 -1.58 0.63
C ALA A 24 3.70 -2.70 -0.33
N GLY A 25 3.96 -2.35 -1.59
CA GLY A 25 4.53 -3.29 -2.54
C GLY A 25 5.97 -3.69 -2.21
N GLY A 26 6.37 -4.89 -2.63
CA GLY A 26 7.73 -5.40 -2.43
C GLY A 26 8.76 -4.64 -3.26
N GLY A 27 9.96 -4.41 -2.71
CA GLY A 27 11.06 -3.79 -3.45
C GLY A 27 11.57 -4.68 -4.58
N GLY A 28 12.06 -4.07 -5.66
CA GLY A 28 12.72 -4.78 -6.75
C GLY A 28 14.13 -5.26 -6.38
N GLY A 29 14.57 -6.36 -7.00
CA GLY A 29 15.92 -6.90 -6.79
C GLY A 29 17.01 -6.01 -7.39
N ALA A 30 18.15 -5.87 -6.72
CA ALA A 30 19.31 -5.21 -7.30
C ALA A 30 19.96 -6.09 -8.37
N SER A 31 20.53 -5.48 -9.40
CA SER A 31 21.40 -6.19 -10.35
C SER A 31 22.82 -6.30 -9.80
N ASP A 32 23.49 -7.42 -10.07
CA ASP A 32 24.92 -7.62 -9.83
C ASP A 32 25.70 -7.87 -11.12
N ASN A 33 25.10 -7.57 -12.27
CA ASN A 33 25.70 -7.85 -13.56
C ASN A 33 26.96 -7.00 -13.79
N SER A 34 28.12 -7.62 -13.58
CA SER A 34 29.45 -7.01 -13.64
C SER A 34 29.80 -6.38 -14.99
N ASN A 35 29.04 -6.68 -16.04
CA ASN A 35 29.23 -6.13 -17.37
C ASN A 35 28.63 -4.71 -17.53
N GLY A 36 27.96 -4.18 -16.50
CA GLY A 36 27.43 -2.80 -16.50
C GLY A 36 26.13 -2.62 -17.30
N GLU A 37 25.57 -3.69 -17.84
CA GLU A 37 24.36 -3.68 -18.68
C GLU A 37 23.11 -4.23 -17.95
N GLY A 38 23.27 -4.78 -16.74
CA GLY A 38 22.15 -5.33 -15.97
C GLY A 38 21.36 -4.25 -15.25
N GLY A 39 20.10 -4.09 -15.63
CA GLY A 39 19.15 -3.26 -14.90
C GLY A 39 18.61 -3.93 -13.63
N GLY A 40 18.17 -3.11 -12.68
CA GLY A 40 17.50 -3.61 -11.47
C GLY A 40 16.13 -4.24 -11.77
N GLY A 41 15.71 -5.21 -10.97
CA GLY A 41 14.38 -5.81 -11.06
C GLY A 41 13.28 -4.81 -10.68
N ALA A 42 12.08 -4.97 -11.23
CA ALA A 42 10.94 -4.11 -10.91
C ALA A 42 10.40 -4.35 -9.49
N GLY A 43 9.80 -3.32 -8.89
CA GLY A 43 9.07 -3.44 -7.63
C GLY A 43 7.71 -4.16 -7.81
N GLY A 44 7.29 -4.92 -6.81
CA GLY A 44 5.97 -5.55 -6.75
C GLY A 44 4.86 -4.54 -6.42
N GLY A 45 3.61 -4.87 -6.77
CA GLY A 45 2.44 -4.06 -6.40
C GLY A 45 2.11 -4.14 -4.90
N GLY A 46 1.47 -3.10 -4.37
CA GLY A 46 0.94 -3.10 -3.00
C GLY A 46 -0.37 -3.90 -2.86
N GLY A 47 -0.66 -4.38 -1.66
CA GLY A 47 -1.88 -5.15 -1.36
C GLY A 47 -2.85 -4.39 -0.46
N LEU A 48 -4.16 -4.59 -0.61
CA LEU A 48 -5.17 -4.01 0.29
C LEU A 48 -5.98 -5.12 0.97
N LEU A 49 -6.29 -4.92 2.26
CA LEU A 49 -7.31 -5.71 2.96
C LEU A 49 -8.63 -4.92 2.97
N VAL A 50 -9.68 -5.49 2.38
CA VAL A 50 -11.00 -4.86 2.27
C VAL A 50 -11.98 -5.59 3.18
N LEU A 51 -12.58 -4.88 4.13
CA LEU A 51 -13.73 -5.37 4.89
C LEU A 51 -14.98 -4.72 4.28
N ILE A 52 -15.87 -5.54 3.70
CA ILE A 52 -17.14 -5.09 3.14
C ILE A 52 -18.21 -5.27 4.23
N TYR A 53 -18.81 -4.18 4.67
CA TYR A 53 -19.90 -4.16 5.64
C TYR A 53 -21.06 -3.31 5.09
N ASN A 54 -22.29 -3.60 5.53
CA ASN A 54 -23.52 -2.97 5.00
C ASN A 54 -23.61 -1.45 5.29
N SER A 55 -22.71 -0.90 6.12
CA SER A 55 -22.60 0.54 6.42
C SER A 55 -21.41 1.23 5.74
N LEU A 56 -20.82 0.61 4.71
CA LEU A 56 -19.65 1.15 4.03
C LEU A 56 -20.03 2.41 3.23
N THR A 57 -19.52 3.57 3.65
CA THR A 57 -19.58 4.79 2.84
C THR A 57 -18.68 4.62 1.61
N THR A 58 -19.16 5.00 0.43
CA THR A 58 -18.38 4.95 -0.81
C THR A 58 -17.08 5.73 -0.70
N GLY A 59 -16.00 5.22 -1.29
CA GLY A 59 -14.71 5.88 -1.27
C GLY A 59 -13.65 5.13 -2.07
N THR A 60 -12.50 5.76 -2.27
CA THR A 60 -11.34 5.14 -2.92
C THR A 60 -10.19 5.06 -1.94
N GLU A 61 -9.51 3.92 -1.89
CA GLU A 61 -8.25 3.76 -1.18
C GLU A 61 -7.14 3.45 -2.19
N THR A 62 -6.00 4.12 -2.04
CA THR A 62 -4.81 3.89 -2.87
C THR A 62 -3.76 3.15 -2.05
N VAL A 63 -3.17 2.13 -2.65
CA VAL A 63 -1.99 1.43 -2.12
C VAL A 63 -0.81 1.66 -3.04
N ASN A 64 0.31 2.07 -2.45
CA ASN A 64 1.51 2.36 -3.21
C ASN A 64 2.20 1.07 -3.65
N GLY A 65 2.66 1.04 -4.91
CA GLY A 65 3.57 0.03 -5.39
C GLY A 65 4.94 0.13 -4.73
N GLY A 66 5.71 -0.95 -4.81
CA GLY A 66 7.07 -1.01 -4.30
C GLY A 66 8.05 -0.25 -5.19
N THR A 67 9.15 0.21 -4.63
CA THR A 67 10.23 0.85 -5.39
C THR A 67 10.93 -0.16 -6.28
N GLY A 68 11.33 0.24 -7.48
CA GLY A 68 12.21 -0.56 -8.33
C GLY A 68 13.59 -0.78 -7.70
N GLY A 69 14.24 -1.87 -8.09
CA GLY A 69 15.58 -2.21 -7.65
C GLY A 69 16.64 -1.32 -8.31
N ALA A 70 17.77 -1.12 -7.63
CA ALA A 70 18.88 -0.36 -8.20
C ALA A 70 19.55 -1.13 -9.36
N GLY A 71 19.91 -0.41 -10.41
CA GLY A 71 20.77 -0.94 -11.48
C GLY A 71 22.23 -1.05 -11.04
N PHE A 72 23.06 -1.72 -11.84
CA PHE A 72 24.50 -1.86 -11.58
C PHE A 72 25.34 -1.12 -12.61
N GLY A 73 26.34 -0.35 -12.17
CA GLY A 73 27.24 0.39 -13.05
C GLY A 73 26.51 1.46 -13.86
N GLY A 74 26.47 1.29 -15.19
CA GLY A 74 25.72 2.15 -16.12
C GLY A 74 24.30 1.66 -16.42
N GLY A 75 23.88 0.52 -15.86
CA GLY A 75 22.56 -0.06 -16.08
C GLY A 75 21.45 0.69 -15.34
N ASP A 76 20.27 0.74 -15.96
CA ASP A 76 19.11 1.47 -15.44
C ASP A 76 18.52 0.84 -14.16
N ALA A 77 17.90 1.68 -13.34
CA ALA A 77 17.07 1.20 -12.24
C ALA A 77 15.81 0.49 -12.75
N GLY A 78 15.34 -0.50 -11.99
CA GLY A 78 14.06 -1.15 -12.25
C GLY A 78 12.90 -0.18 -12.10
N ALA A 79 11.82 -0.43 -12.82
CA ALA A 79 10.59 0.36 -12.68
C ALA A 79 9.95 0.16 -11.30
N ASN A 80 9.29 1.21 -10.80
CA ASN A 80 8.43 1.07 -9.62
C ASN A 80 7.21 0.19 -9.93
N GLY A 81 6.77 -0.56 -8.93
CA GLY A 81 5.51 -1.29 -8.99
C GLY A 81 4.32 -0.35 -9.15
N SER A 82 3.27 -0.85 -9.80
CA SER A 82 2.04 -0.07 -9.96
C SER A 82 1.32 0.11 -8.63
N ASN A 83 0.70 1.28 -8.47
CA ASN A 83 -0.22 1.52 -7.37
C ASN A 83 -1.52 0.73 -7.59
N GLY A 84 -2.07 0.16 -6.52
CA GLY A 84 -3.41 -0.41 -6.53
C GLY A 84 -4.43 0.63 -6.10
N ALA A 85 -5.63 0.57 -6.67
CA ALA A 85 -6.77 1.36 -6.21
C ALA A 85 -7.95 0.43 -5.96
N VAL A 86 -8.64 0.63 -4.83
CA VAL A 86 -9.89 -0.08 -4.55
C VAL A 86 -11.02 0.91 -4.44
N ILE A 87 -12.07 0.65 -5.20
CA ILE A 87 -13.33 1.38 -5.18
C ILE A 87 -14.26 0.66 -4.22
N LYS A 88 -14.61 1.34 -3.13
CA LYS A 88 -15.62 0.89 -2.16
C LYS A 88 -17.00 1.32 -2.69
N ILE A 89 -17.85 0.35 -3.00
CA ILE A 89 -19.24 0.58 -3.42
C ILE A 89 -20.13 0.32 -2.21
N ALA A 90 -21.00 1.29 -1.88
CA ALA A 90 -22.01 1.09 -0.85
C ALA A 90 -23.04 0.08 -1.34
N ASN A 91 -23.40 -0.87 -0.48
CA ASN A 91 -24.54 -1.74 -0.72
C ASN A 91 -25.80 -0.92 -0.43
N ILE A 92 -26.63 -0.70 -1.45
CA ILE A 92 -27.84 0.13 -1.41
C ILE A 92 -29.07 -0.78 -1.30
#